data_AF-A0A7C2KMG3-F1
#
_entry.id   AF-A0A7C2KMG3-F1
#
_cell.length_a   1.000
_cell.length_b   1.000
_cell.length_c   1.000
_cell.angle_alpha   90.00
_cell.angle_beta   90.00
_cell.angle_gamma   90.00
#
_symmetry.space_group_name_H-M   'P 1'
#
loop_
_entity.id
_entity.type
_entity.pdbx_description
1 polymer ?
#
loop_
_entity_poly.entity_id
_entity_poly.type
_entity_poly.pdbx_seq_one_letter_code
_entity_poly.pdbx_strand_id
1 'polypeptide(L)'
;MKAREIMTKNVVCVTDDAAVEDAARLMTRNRISGLPVVNPQGMLVGLVTEHDLIAKEGRTVKEIMTRSVISVSPDTEVEQIQHLLTNQRIRRVPVVENGKVVGIVSRSDLVRQIAMRWVCGVCGEIVRALEAPKHCPRCGADTHAFTHEVVPPGM
;
A
#
# COMPACT_ATOMS: atom_id res chain seq x y z
N MET A 1 -11.16 6.03 -8.47
CA MET A 1 -9.70 5.74 -8.41
C MET A 1 -9.56 4.52 -7.55
N LYS A 2 -8.83 3.52 -8.01
CA LYS A 2 -8.79 2.18 -7.44
C LYS A 2 -7.49 1.89 -6.71
N ALA A 3 -7.50 0.87 -5.86
CA ALA A 3 -6.34 0.39 -5.11
C ALA A 3 -5.11 0.17 -6.02
N ARG A 4 -5.30 -0.47 -7.19
CA ARG A 4 -4.23 -0.77 -8.15
C ARG A 4 -3.46 0.46 -8.66
N GLU A 5 -4.09 1.65 -8.60
CA GLU A 5 -3.50 2.91 -9.06
C GLU A 5 -2.63 3.58 -7.98
N ILE A 6 -2.82 3.21 -6.71
CA ILE A 6 -2.10 3.84 -5.58
C ILE A 6 -1.26 2.88 -4.75
N MET A 7 -1.44 1.56 -4.92
CA MET A 7 -0.76 0.56 -4.09
C MET A 7 0.74 0.46 -4.38
N THR A 8 1.51 0.21 -3.33
CA THR A 8 2.88 -0.27 -3.47
C THR A 8 2.88 -1.73 -3.89
N LYS A 9 3.45 -2.06 -5.06
CA LYS A 9 3.42 -3.41 -5.67
C LYS A 9 4.45 -4.38 -5.08
N ASN A 10 5.63 -3.87 -4.70
CA ASN A 10 6.70 -4.70 -4.13
C ASN A 10 6.48 -4.91 -2.64
N VAL A 11 5.57 -5.81 -2.29
CA VAL A 11 5.22 -6.09 -0.90
C VAL A 11 6.17 -7.13 -0.31
N VAL A 12 6.88 -6.74 0.73
CA VAL A 12 7.67 -7.68 1.54
C VAL A 12 6.70 -8.49 2.40
N CYS A 13 6.66 -9.79 2.17
CA CYS A 13 5.87 -10.75 2.94
C CYS A 13 6.80 -11.68 3.74
N VAL A 14 6.23 -12.36 4.73
CA VAL A 14 6.92 -13.41 5.51
C VAL A 14 6.09 -14.69 5.50
N THR A 15 6.73 -15.86 5.57
CA THR A 15 6.00 -17.13 5.65
C THR A 15 5.49 -17.38 7.08
N ASP A 16 4.44 -18.18 7.20
CA ASP A 16 3.81 -18.49 8.48
C ASP A 16 4.68 -19.39 9.39
N ASP A 17 5.55 -20.20 8.81
CA ASP A 17 6.53 -21.03 9.51
C ASP A 17 7.86 -20.32 9.87
N ALA A 18 8.08 -19.09 9.37
CA ALA A 18 9.28 -18.33 9.64
C ALA A 18 9.48 -18.04 11.12
N ALA A 19 10.74 -17.92 11.54
CA ALA A 19 11.07 -17.49 12.89
C ALA A 19 10.68 -16.03 13.11
N VAL A 20 10.27 -15.70 14.34
CA VAL A 20 9.95 -14.32 14.75
C VAL A 20 11.14 -13.37 14.49
N GLU A 21 12.37 -13.86 14.67
CA GLU A 21 13.60 -13.09 14.41
C GLU A 21 13.74 -12.71 12.93
N ASP A 22 13.33 -13.57 12.00
CA ASP A 22 13.42 -13.30 10.57
C ASP A 22 12.39 -12.26 10.14
N ALA A 23 11.18 -12.31 10.71
CA ALA A 23 10.19 -11.25 10.55
C ALA A 23 10.75 -9.90 11.05
N ALA A 24 11.37 -9.87 12.23
CA ALA A 24 12.00 -8.66 12.78
C ALA A 24 13.14 -8.12 11.89
N ARG A 25 13.97 -9.03 11.34
CA ARG A 25 15.02 -8.67 10.37
C ARG A 25 14.44 -8.05 9.11
N LEU A 26 13.37 -8.64 8.55
CA LEU A 26 12.69 -8.10 7.36
C LEU A 26 12.10 -6.71 7.64
N MET A 27 11.44 -6.52 8.78
CA MET A 27 10.90 -5.22 9.19
C MET A 27 11.98 -4.14 9.29
N THR A 28 13.08 -4.45 9.97
CA THR A 28 14.20 -3.52 10.16
C THR A 28 14.87 -3.15 8.84
N ARG A 29 15.22 -4.15 8.01
CA ARG A 29 15.92 -3.93 6.74
C ARG A 29 15.11 -3.09 5.75
N ASN A 30 13.79 -3.32 5.70
CA ASN A 30 12.91 -2.63 4.76
C ASN A 30 12.27 -1.36 5.36
N ARG A 31 12.57 -1.03 6.62
CA ARG A 31 11.99 0.12 7.36
C ARG A 31 10.45 0.08 7.36
N ILE A 32 9.89 -1.09 7.62
CA ILE A 32 8.44 -1.32 7.65
C ILE A 32 8.01 -1.90 9.00
N SER A 33 6.87 -1.43 9.51
CA SER A 33 6.32 -1.82 10.83
C SER A 33 5.36 -3.01 10.81
N GLY A 34 5.22 -3.69 9.67
CA GLY A 34 4.36 -4.86 9.56
C GLY A 34 4.44 -5.53 8.21
N LEU A 35 4.18 -6.83 8.22
CA LEU A 35 4.34 -7.77 7.12
C LEU A 35 3.06 -8.59 6.94
N PRO A 36 2.53 -8.69 5.71
CA PRO A 36 1.59 -9.76 5.38
C PRO A 36 2.27 -11.12 5.56
N VAL A 37 1.54 -12.05 6.16
CA VAL A 37 1.98 -13.43 6.36
C VAL A 37 1.33 -14.30 5.30
N VAL A 38 2.15 -15.06 4.58
CA VAL A 38 1.70 -15.95 3.52
C VAL A 38 2.02 -17.41 3.84
N ASN A 39 1.21 -18.33 3.34
CA ASN A 39 1.53 -19.76 3.40
C ASN A 39 2.50 -20.14 2.26
N PRO A 40 2.97 -21.40 2.18
CA PRO A 40 3.85 -21.87 1.11
C PRO A 40 3.29 -21.72 -0.31
N GLN A 41 1.96 -21.60 -0.47
CA GLN A 41 1.30 -21.37 -1.76
C GLN A 41 1.24 -19.88 -2.14
N GLY A 42 1.76 -18.99 -1.28
CA GLY A 42 1.74 -17.54 -1.46
C GLY A 42 0.40 -16.88 -1.12
N MET A 43 -0.48 -17.59 -0.42
CA MET A 43 -1.80 -17.09 -0.03
C MET A 43 -1.71 -16.31 1.27
N LEU A 44 -2.41 -15.19 1.38
CA LEU A 44 -2.48 -14.41 2.61
C LEU A 44 -3.19 -15.21 3.72
N VAL A 45 -2.49 -15.44 4.83
CA VAL A 45 -3.02 -16.19 6.00
C VAL A 45 -2.96 -15.41 7.31
N GLY A 46 -2.28 -14.26 7.33
CA GLY A 46 -2.17 -13.44 8.51
C GLY A 46 -1.47 -12.10 8.28
N LEU A 47 -1.37 -11.33 9.34
CA LEU A 47 -0.57 -10.11 9.43
C LEU A 47 0.24 -10.16 10.72
N VAL A 48 1.52 -9.79 10.63
CA VAL A 48 2.38 -9.60 11.80
C VAL A 48 2.93 -8.18 11.80
N THR A 49 2.89 -7.53 12.96
CA THR A 49 3.35 -6.14 13.16
C THR A 49 4.39 -6.06 14.26
N GLU A 50 5.09 -4.93 14.37
CA GLU A 50 6.00 -4.65 15.49
C GLU A 50 5.32 -4.87 16.85
N HIS A 51 4.03 -4.53 16.97
CA HIS A 51 3.28 -4.76 18.19
C HIS A 51 3.18 -6.25 18.52
N ASP A 52 2.90 -7.11 17.53
CA ASP A 52 2.82 -8.55 17.73
C ASP A 52 4.17 -9.13 18.17
N LEU A 53 5.28 -8.65 17.58
CA LEU A 53 6.64 -9.08 17.93
C LEU A 53 7.02 -8.72 19.38
N ILE A 54 6.46 -7.64 19.94
CA ILE A 54 6.78 -7.15 21.28
C ILE A 54 5.81 -7.69 22.33
N ALA A 55 4.52 -7.81 21.98
CA ALA A 55 3.45 -8.07 22.94
C ALA A 55 3.06 -9.54 23.05
N LYS A 56 3.48 -10.41 22.12
CA LYS A 56 3.10 -11.83 22.11
C LYS A 56 4.33 -12.71 22.25
N GLU A 57 4.14 -13.85 22.91
CA GLU A 57 5.16 -14.90 23.01
C GLU A 57 4.95 -15.95 21.93
N GLY A 58 6.02 -16.32 21.24
CA GLY A 58 6.03 -17.34 20.21
C GLY A 58 7.39 -17.45 19.53
N ARG A 59 7.68 -18.61 18.95
CA ARG A 59 8.91 -18.87 18.18
C ARG A 59 8.72 -18.63 16.69
N THR A 60 7.50 -18.84 16.19
CA THR A 60 7.16 -18.73 14.76
C THR A 60 6.13 -17.64 14.49
N VAL A 61 6.11 -17.12 13.26
CA VAL A 61 5.16 -16.07 12.86
C VAL A 61 3.70 -16.53 13.02
N LYS A 62 3.36 -17.78 12.66
CA LYS A 62 2.00 -18.33 12.81
C LYS A 62 1.47 -18.34 14.24
N GLU A 63 2.35 -18.34 15.24
CA GLU A 63 1.99 -18.34 16.66
C GLU A 63 1.59 -16.94 17.14
N ILE A 64 2.19 -15.89 16.57
CA ILE A 64 1.98 -14.50 17.01
C ILE A 64 1.12 -13.68 16.04
N MET A 65 0.96 -14.10 14.78
CA MET A 65 0.24 -13.33 13.78
C MET A 65 -1.25 -13.15 14.10
N THR A 66 -1.83 -12.08 13.59
CA THR A 66 -3.28 -11.90 13.54
C THR A 66 -3.83 -12.59 12.30
N ARG A 67 -4.76 -13.54 12.47
CA ARG A 67 -5.35 -14.35 11.36
C ARG A 67 -6.46 -13.62 10.60
N SER A 68 -7.25 -12.82 11.30
CA SER A 68 -8.35 -12.05 10.70
C SER A 68 -7.81 -10.80 10.03
N VAL A 69 -7.28 -10.95 8.81
CA VAL A 69 -6.71 -9.85 8.04
C VAL A 69 -7.79 -9.16 7.22
N ILE A 70 -8.00 -7.87 7.49
CA ILE A 70 -8.79 -7.01 6.61
C ILE A 70 -7.93 -6.75 5.38
N SER A 71 -8.47 -7.09 4.20
CA SER A 71 -7.81 -6.91 2.91
C SER A 71 -8.80 -6.34 1.89
N VAL A 72 -8.28 -5.81 0.79
CA VAL A 72 -9.07 -5.22 -0.30
C VAL A 72 -8.67 -5.81 -1.64
N SER A 73 -9.52 -5.67 -2.65
CA SER A 73 -9.18 -6.06 -4.03
C SER A 73 -8.46 -4.94 -4.80
N PRO A 74 -7.74 -5.24 -5.88
CA PRO A 74 -7.13 -4.22 -6.74
C PRO A 74 -8.13 -3.22 -7.33
N ASP A 75 -9.39 -3.61 -7.43
CA ASP A 75 -10.49 -2.79 -7.95
C ASP A 75 -11.27 -2.04 -6.85
N THR A 76 -10.89 -2.20 -5.58
CA THR A 76 -11.52 -1.47 -4.48
C THR A 76 -11.27 0.03 -4.62
N GLU A 77 -12.31 0.84 -4.44
CA GLU A 77 -12.21 2.30 -4.52
C GLU A 77 -11.37 2.87 -3.38
N VAL A 78 -10.54 3.87 -3.70
CA VAL A 78 -9.65 4.52 -2.73
C VAL A 78 -10.41 5.15 -1.56
N GLU A 79 -11.61 5.67 -1.79
CA GLU A 79 -12.47 6.21 -0.74
C GLU A 79 -12.85 5.17 0.32
N GLN A 80 -13.12 3.94 -0.11
CA GLN A 80 -13.38 2.83 0.81
C GLN A 80 -12.12 2.49 1.62
N ILE A 81 -10.95 2.51 0.99
CA ILE A 81 -9.67 2.29 1.69
C ILE A 81 -9.40 3.40 2.70
N GLN A 82 -9.67 4.67 2.37
CA GLN A 82 -9.57 5.79 3.30
C GLN A 82 -10.43 5.55 4.54
N HIS A 83 -11.69 5.16 4.36
CA HIS A 83 -12.61 4.82 5.44
C HIS A 83 -12.06 3.69 6.33
N LEU A 84 -11.50 2.63 5.74
CA LEU A 84 -10.89 1.53 6.50
C LEU A 84 -9.70 2.03 7.34
N LEU A 85 -8.79 2.81 6.75
CA LEU A 85 -7.58 3.28 7.42
C LEU A 85 -7.85 4.35 8.50
N THR A 86 -8.91 5.14 8.39
CA THR A 86 -9.29 6.15 9.40
C THR A 86 -10.14 5.55 10.51
N ASN A 87 -11.18 4.78 10.18
CA ASN A 87 -12.20 4.38 11.15
C ASN A 87 -11.81 3.10 11.92
N GLN A 88 -11.07 2.19 11.28
CA GLN A 88 -10.68 0.92 11.91
C GLN A 88 -9.30 0.98 12.57
N ARG A 89 -8.70 2.17 12.67
CA ARG A 89 -7.38 2.43 13.29
C ARG A 89 -6.23 1.57 12.73
N ILE A 90 -6.39 0.99 11.54
CA ILE A 90 -5.33 0.28 10.83
C ILE A 90 -4.48 1.27 10.02
N ARG A 91 -3.16 1.05 9.97
CA ARG A 91 -2.21 1.95 9.28
C ARG A 91 -2.02 1.62 7.80
N ARG A 92 -2.30 0.37 7.43
CA ARG A 92 -2.11 -0.20 6.11
C ARG A 92 -3.07 -1.37 5.89
N VAL A 93 -3.38 -1.65 4.63
CA VAL A 93 -4.26 -2.75 4.21
C VAL A 93 -3.61 -3.51 3.04
N PRO A 94 -3.49 -4.85 3.13
CA PRO A 94 -3.05 -5.67 1.99
C PRO A 94 -4.07 -5.63 0.86
N VAL A 95 -3.57 -5.53 -0.37
CA VAL A 95 -4.34 -5.71 -1.60
C VAL A 95 -4.16 -7.14 -2.08
N VAL A 96 -5.25 -7.85 -2.28
CA VAL A 96 -5.28 -9.29 -2.54
C VAL A 96 -6.06 -9.58 -3.82
N GLU A 97 -5.48 -10.39 -4.69
CA GLU A 97 -6.12 -10.90 -5.91
C GLU A 97 -5.93 -12.41 -5.97
N ASN A 98 -7.02 -13.16 -6.17
CA ASN A 98 -7.00 -14.63 -6.13
C ASN A 98 -6.34 -15.20 -4.87
N GLY A 99 -6.52 -14.51 -3.73
CA GLY A 99 -5.95 -14.86 -2.43
C GLY A 99 -4.45 -14.59 -2.25
N LYS A 100 -3.76 -14.09 -3.28
CA LYS A 100 -2.35 -13.68 -3.22
C LYS A 100 -2.22 -12.19 -2.96
N VAL A 101 -1.21 -11.80 -2.19
CA VAL A 101 -0.89 -10.38 -1.96
C VAL A 101 -0.27 -9.81 -3.23
N VAL A 102 -0.92 -8.82 -3.82
CA VAL A 102 -0.47 -8.12 -5.05
C VAL A 102 -0.08 -6.67 -4.81
N GLY A 103 -0.34 -6.16 -3.60
CA GLY A 103 0.02 -4.81 -3.23
C GLY A 103 -0.28 -4.51 -1.77
N ILE A 104 0.13 -3.32 -1.32
CA ILE A 104 -0.24 -2.78 -0.02
C ILE A 104 -0.60 -1.31 -0.19
N VAL A 105 -1.65 -0.88 0.51
CA VAL A 105 -2.02 0.53 0.61
C VAL A 105 -1.89 0.97 2.04
N SER A 106 -1.10 2.01 2.27
CA SER A 106 -0.85 2.64 3.55
C SER A 106 -1.34 4.09 3.56
N ARG A 107 -1.37 4.69 4.76
CA ARG A 107 -1.65 6.14 4.89
C ARG A 107 -0.66 6.99 4.08
N SER A 108 0.60 6.58 3.96
CA SER A 108 1.61 7.30 3.18
C SER A 108 1.30 7.28 1.69
N ASP A 109 0.71 6.19 1.17
CA ASP A 109 0.28 6.11 -0.24
C ASP A 109 -0.88 7.10 -0.51
N LEU A 110 -1.83 7.22 0.42
CA LEU A 110 -2.91 8.20 0.35
C LEU A 110 -2.39 9.65 0.41
N VAL A 111 -1.46 9.95 1.32
CA VAL A 111 -0.85 11.28 1.42
C VAL A 111 -0.07 11.62 0.15
N ARG A 112 0.70 10.66 -0.37
CA ARG A 112 1.42 10.82 -1.64
C ARG A 112 0.45 11.10 -2.78
N GLN A 113 -0.69 10.41 -2.84
CA GLN A 113 -1.71 10.67 -3.86
C GLN A 113 -2.25 12.10 -3.81
N ILE A 114 -2.42 12.68 -2.61
CA ILE A 114 -2.87 14.06 -2.45
C ILE A 114 -1.81 15.05 -2.93
N ALA A 115 -0.53 14.76 -2.66
CA ALA A 115 0.59 15.62 -3.01
C ALA A 115 0.96 15.59 -4.49
N MET A 116 0.72 14.48 -5.20
CA MET A 116 1.11 14.30 -6.60
C MET A 116 0.07 14.92 -7.54
N ARG A 117 0.40 16.05 -8.16
CA ARG A 117 -0.47 16.78 -9.10
C ARG A 117 0.25 16.95 -10.44
N TRP A 118 -0.46 16.61 -11.50
CA TRP A 118 -0.01 16.77 -12.88
C TRP A 118 -0.82 17.86 -13.55
N VAL A 119 -0.16 18.82 -14.17
CA VAL A 119 -0.80 19.93 -14.88
C VAL A 119 -0.62 19.72 -16.38
N CYS A 120 -1.73 19.74 -17.12
CA CYS A 120 -1.70 19.69 -18.58
C CYS A 120 -1.24 21.04 -19.14
N GLY A 121 -0.10 21.07 -19.83
CA GLY A 121 0.45 22.25 -20.48
C GLY A 121 -0.36 22.78 -21.67
N VAL A 122 -1.34 22.02 -22.16
CA VAL A 122 -2.22 22.46 -23.27
C VAL A 122 -3.44 23.24 -22.76
N CYS A 123 -4.13 22.71 -21.75
CA CYS A 123 -5.41 23.30 -21.29
C CYS A 123 -5.46 23.67 -19.81
N GLY A 124 -4.38 23.42 -19.06
CA GLY A 124 -4.27 23.72 -17.62
C GLY A 124 -4.98 22.72 -16.70
N GLU A 125 -5.53 21.61 -17.23
CA GLU A 125 -6.22 20.61 -16.41
C GLU A 125 -5.29 19.98 -15.37
N ILE A 126 -5.79 19.84 -14.13
CA ILE A 126 -5.02 19.27 -13.02
C ILE A 126 -5.52 17.87 -12.72
N VAL A 127 -4.64 16.88 -12.88
CA VAL A 127 -4.93 15.47 -12.63
C VAL A 127 -4.10 14.98 -11.45
N ARG A 128 -4.74 14.33 -10.48
CA ARG A 128 -4.04 13.68 -9.35
C ARG A 128 -3.75 12.23 -9.70
N ALA A 129 -2.47 11.89 -9.80
CA ALA A 129 -2.03 10.53 -10.11
C ALA A 129 -0.58 10.32 -9.64
N LEU A 130 -0.23 9.08 -9.25
CA LEU A 130 1.15 8.75 -8.87
C LEU A 130 2.12 8.78 -10.05
N GLU A 131 1.60 8.53 -11.26
CA GLU A 131 2.32 8.53 -12.53
C GLU A 131 1.69 9.54 -13.50
N ALA A 132 2.44 9.96 -14.52
CA ALA A 132 1.93 10.89 -15.53
C ALA A 132 0.70 10.29 -16.25
N PRO A 133 -0.41 11.04 -16.37
CA PRO A 133 -1.60 10.55 -17.08
C PRO A 133 -1.29 10.29 -18.56
N LYS A 134 -1.79 9.17 -19.10
CA LYS A 134 -1.62 8.85 -20.53
C LYS A 134 -2.27 9.88 -21.45
N HIS A 135 -3.43 10.40 -21.04
CA HIS A 135 -4.17 11.43 -21.76
C HIS A 135 -4.81 12.42 -20.79
N CYS A 136 -4.93 13.67 -21.22
CA CYS A 136 -5.70 14.68 -20.51
C CYS A 136 -7.20 14.36 -20.59
N PRO A 137 -7.90 14.24 -19.45
CA PRO A 137 -9.34 13.94 -19.44
C PRO A 137 -10.18 15.09 -20.01
N ARG A 138 -9.60 16.29 -20.15
CA ARG A 138 -10.27 17.48 -20.67
C ARG A 138 -10.05 17.72 -22.16
N CYS A 139 -8.81 17.69 -22.64
CA CYS A 139 -8.48 18.01 -24.05
C CYS A 139 -7.89 16.85 -24.86
N GLY A 140 -7.65 15.69 -24.25
CA GLY A 140 -7.08 14.52 -24.93
C GLY A 140 -5.59 14.58 -25.23
N ALA A 141 -4.88 15.65 -24.84
CA ALA A 141 -3.43 15.76 -25.00
C ALA A 141 -2.70 14.58 -24.34
N ASP A 142 -1.64 14.08 -24.98
CA ASP A 142 -0.91 12.91 -24.50
C ASP A 142 -0.05 13.17 -23.25
N THR A 143 0.59 12.12 -22.75
CA THR A 143 1.39 12.15 -21.51
C THR A 143 2.52 13.17 -21.49
N HIS A 144 3.07 13.58 -22.65
CA HIS A 144 4.19 14.54 -22.71
C HIS A 144 3.73 15.97 -22.45
N ALA A 145 2.42 16.23 -22.53
CA ALA A 145 1.86 17.52 -22.18
C ALA A 145 1.82 17.77 -20.68
N PHE A 146 2.12 16.79 -19.82
CA PHE A 146 2.00 16.93 -18.37
C PHE A 146 3.31 17.33 -17.69
N THR A 147 3.23 18.31 -16.81
CA THR A 147 4.30 18.66 -15.87
C THR A 147 3.86 18.34 -14.44
N HIS A 148 4.80 17.85 -13.62
CA HIS A 148 4.55 17.63 -12.21
C HIS A 148 4.59 18.99 -11.48
N GLU A 149 3.53 19.31 -10.74
CA GLU A 149 3.49 20.49 -9.87
C GLU A 149 4.44 20.22 -8.69
N VAL A 150 5.70 20.60 -8.83
CA VAL A 150 6.67 20.50 -7.74
C VAL A 150 6.38 21.62 -6.76
N VAL A 151 5.88 21.29 -5.57
CA VAL A 151 5.85 22.23 -4.44
C VAL A 151 7.31 22.49 -4.04
N PRO A 152 7.83 23.72 -4.14
CA PRO A 152 9.19 24.01 -3.72
C PRO A 152 9.32 23.75 -2.20
N PRO A 153 10.46 23.21 -1.72
CA PRO A 153 10.68 23.07 -0.29
C PRO A 153 10.67 24.46 0.37
N GLY A 154 9.80 24.67 1.36
CA GLY A 154 9.77 25.87 2.21
C GLY A 154 8.67 26.91 1.94
N MET A 155 7.57 26.56 1.25
CA MET A 155 6.31 27.31 1.34
C MET A 155 5.40 26.78 2.45
#